data_AF-A0A1B8P2E8-F1
#
_entry.id   AF-A0A1B8P2E8-F1
#
_cell.length_a   1.000
_cell.length_b   1.000
_cell.length_c   1.000
_cell.angle_alpha   90.00
_cell.angle_beta   90.00
_cell.angle_gamma   90.00
#
_symmetry.space_group_name_H-M   'P 1'
#
loop_
_entity.id
_entity.type
_entity.pdbx_description
1 polymer ?
#
loop_
_entity_poly.entity_id
_entity_poly.type
_entity_poly.pdbx_seq_one_letter_code
_entity_poly.pdbx_strand_id
1 'polypeptide(L)'
;MLLKNDPLRMRLRTVYETAMAEGLKGMVMQGVGMAWIPDFCIRQELNDGRLVRAGGEQNDVPLEIRLYRCSLVHKPGVEKLWRQMMKLPRDFLQA
;
A
#
# COMPACT_ATOMS: atom_id res chain seq x y z
N MET A 1 -9.48 -4.76 11.29
CA MET A 1 -9.87 -5.22 9.94
C MET A 1 -10.89 -4.25 9.39
N LEU A 2 -10.53 -3.53 8.32
CA LEU A 2 -11.23 -2.37 7.78
C LEU A 2 -12.73 -2.61 7.46
N LEU A 3 -13.11 -3.86 7.22
CA LEU A 3 -14.48 -4.29 6.95
C LEU A 3 -15.38 -4.50 8.18
N LYS A 4 -14.83 -4.48 9.39
CA LYS A 4 -15.65 -4.75 10.60
C LYS A 4 -16.71 -3.66 10.84
N ASN A 5 -16.56 -2.48 10.23
CA ASN A 5 -17.45 -1.34 10.38
C ASN A 5 -18.23 -0.99 9.10
N ASP A 6 -18.36 -1.92 8.15
CA ASP A 6 -19.09 -1.67 6.90
C ASP A 6 -20.60 -1.47 7.15
N PRO A 7 -21.18 -0.30 6.76
CA PRO A 7 -22.61 -0.02 6.90
C PRO A 7 -23.51 -0.97 6.10
N LEU A 8 -22.99 -1.65 5.07
CA LEU A 8 -23.76 -2.61 4.25
C LEU A 8 -23.88 -4.00 4.91
N ARG A 9 -23.28 -4.23 6.09
CA ARG A 9 -23.24 -5.54 6.77
C ARG A 9 -22.80 -6.67 5.84
N MET A 10 -21.83 -6.43 4.96
CA MET A 10 -21.31 -7.50 4.11
C MET A 10 -20.76 -8.64 4.98
N ARG A 11 -21.33 -9.84 4.84
CA ARG A 11 -20.87 -11.04 5.55
C ARG A 11 -19.62 -11.58 4.87
N LEU A 12 -18.50 -10.94 5.13
CA LEU A 12 -17.20 -11.34 4.59
C LEU A 12 -16.56 -12.36 5.52
N ARG A 13 -15.95 -13.39 4.92
CA ARG A 13 -15.17 -14.41 5.61
C ARG A 13 -13.70 -14.17 5.31
N THR A 14 -12.89 -13.95 6.34
CA THR A 14 -11.43 -13.93 6.18
C THR A 14 -10.97 -15.32 5.75
N VAL A 15 -10.37 -15.41 4.56
CA VAL A 15 -9.83 -16.67 4.00
C VAL A 15 -8.31 -16.71 4.02
N TYR A 16 -7.66 -15.55 4.18
CA TYR A 16 -6.21 -15.42 4.24
C TYR A 16 -5.83 -14.11 4.94
N GLU A 17 -4.74 -14.12 5.70
CA GLU A 17 -4.23 -12.95 6.43
C GLU A 17 -2.70 -13.00 6.46
N THR A 18 -2.06 -11.86 6.18
CA THR A 18 -0.61 -11.71 6.24
C THR A 18 -0.25 -10.24 6.46
N ALA A 19 0.93 -9.99 7.01
CA ALA A 19 1.49 -8.64 7.15
C ALA A 19 2.14 -8.11 5.85
N MET A 20 2.35 -8.96 4.85
CA MET A 20 3.07 -8.60 3.62
C MET A 20 2.10 -8.37 2.45
N ALA A 21 2.17 -7.21 1.80
CA ALA A 21 1.34 -6.87 0.66
C ALA A 21 1.47 -7.87 -0.51
N GLU A 22 2.68 -8.36 -0.76
CA GLU A 22 2.95 -9.36 -1.81
C GLU A 22 2.21 -10.68 -1.59
N GLY A 23 2.04 -11.11 -0.33
CA GLY A 23 1.26 -12.31 -0.04
C GLY A 23 -0.21 -12.12 -0.38
N LEU A 24 -0.79 -10.95 -0.07
CA LEU A 24 -2.16 -10.61 -0.45
C LEU A 24 -2.32 -10.54 -1.97
N LYS A 25 -1.38 -9.89 -2.67
CA LYS A 25 -1.33 -9.82 -4.13
C LYS A 25 -1.33 -11.21 -4.75
N GLY A 26 -0.47 -12.11 -4.27
CA GLY A 26 -0.42 -13.50 -4.76
C GLY A 26 -1.78 -14.20 -4.65
N MET A 27 -2.47 -14.04 -3.52
CA MET A 27 -3.77 -14.69 -3.29
C MET A 27 -4.88 -14.13 -4.18
N VAL A 28 -4.97 -12.80 -4.33
CA VAL A 28 -6.01 -12.21 -5.21
C VAL A 28 -5.77 -12.56 -6.67
N MET A 29 -4.50 -12.66 -7.10
CA MET A 29 -4.14 -13.09 -8.46
C MET A 29 -4.50 -14.55 -8.76
N GLN A 30 -4.61 -15.38 -7.72
CA GLN A 30 -5.13 -16.76 -7.83
C GLN A 30 -6.67 -16.82 -7.74
N GLY A 31 -7.35 -15.68 -7.67
CA GLY A 31 -8.81 -15.61 -7.53
C GLY A 31 -9.31 -15.91 -6.11
N VAL A 32 -8.43 -15.88 -5.10
CA VAL A 32 -8.79 -16.16 -3.70
C VAL A 32 -9.29 -14.89 -3.03
N GLY A 33 -10.53 -14.53 -3.32
CA GLY A 33 -11.24 -13.42 -2.69
C GLY A 33 -10.77 -12.03 -3.12
N MET A 34 -10.85 -11.07 -2.21
CA MET A 34 -10.50 -9.66 -2.41
C MET A 34 -9.64 -9.18 -1.24
N ALA A 35 -8.81 -8.17 -1.46
CA ALA A 35 -7.92 -7.63 -0.44
C ALA A 35 -7.74 -6.11 -0.58
N TRP A 36 -7.43 -5.44 0.53
CA TRP A 36 -6.80 -4.11 0.50
C TRP A 36 -5.32 -4.29 0.25
N ILE A 37 -4.81 -3.66 -0.80
CA ILE A 37 -3.41 -3.69 -1.18
C ILE A 37 -3.00 -2.25 -1.54
N PRO A 38 -1.80 -1.78 -1.13
CA PRO A 38 -1.29 -0.50 -1.60
C PRO A 38 -1.27 -0.44 -3.13
N ASP A 39 -1.73 0.67 -3.71
CA ASP A 39 -1.87 0.84 -5.16
C ASP A 39 -0.56 0.52 -5.89
N PHE A 40 0.58 0.98 -5.35
CA PHE A 40 1.89 0.86 -5.96
C PHE A 40 2.36 -0.60 -6.09
N CYS A 41 1.79 -1.53 -5.31
CA CYS A 41 2.07 -2.96 -5.43
C CYS A 41 1.33 -3.62 -6.60
N ILE A 42 0.25 -3.02 -7.10
CA ILE A 42 -0.68 -3.65 -8.06
C ILE A 42 -0.95 -2.82 -9.32
N ARG A 43 -0.21 -1.73 -9.56
CA ARG A 43 -0.43 -0.86 -10.74
C ARG A 43 -0.38 -1.61 -12.06
N GLN A 44 0.58 -2.52 -12.20
CA GLN A 44 0.70 -3.31 -13.42
C GLN A 44 -0.54 -4.18 -13.61
N GLU A 45 -0.97 -4.88 -12.57
CA GLU A 45 -2.16 -5.74 -12.62
C GLU A 45 -3.45 -4.97 -12.90
N LEU A 46 -3.58 -3.73 -12.39
CA LEU A 46 -4.69 -2.84 -12.69
C LEU A 46 -4.63 -2.37 -14.16
N ASN A 47 -3.46 -1.95 -14.64
CA ASN A 47 -3.26 -1.50 -16.02
C ASN A 47 -3.52 -2.63 -17.03
N ASP A 48 -3.11 -3.86 -16.71
CA ASP A 48 -3.32 -5.05 -17.53
C ASP A 48 -4.77 -5.57 -17.46
N GLY A 49 -5.61 -5.03 -16.58
CA GLY A 49 -6.96 -5.53 -16.31
C GLY A 49 -7.00 -6.90 -15.63
N ARG A 50 -5.88 -7.37 -15.07
CA ARG A 50 -5.80 -8.62 -14.30
C ARG A 50 -6.43 -8.49 -12.91
N LEU A 51 -6.41 -7.27 -12.37
CA LEU A 51 -7.16 -6.89 -11.18
C LEU A 51 -8.05 -5.68 -11.48
N VAL A 52 -9.11 -5.54 -10.70
CA VAL A 52 -10.03 -4.41 -10.76
C VAL A 52 -10.33 -3.92 -9.35
N ARG A 53 -10.70 -2.64 -9.22
CA ARG A 53 -11.17 -2.11 -7.94
C ARG A 53 -12.49 -2.77 -7.56
N ALA A 54 -12.55 -3.35 -6.37
CA ALA A 54 -13.74 -4.02 -5.85
C ALA A 54 -14.75 -3.06 -5.18
N GLY A 55 -14.35 -1.82 -4.91
CA GLY A 55 -15.20 -0.80 -4.28
C GLY A 55 -14.80 0.61 -4.68
N GLY A 56 -15.61 1.59 -4.29
CA GLY A 56 -15.34 3.01 -4.55
C GLY A 56 -14.32 3.63 -3.60
N GLU A 57 -13.98 4.89 -3.84
CA GLU A 57 -12.96 5.68 -3.12
C GLU A 57 -13.21 5.79 -1.62
N GLN A 58 -14.45 5.67 -1.16
CA GLN A 58 -14.79 5.62 0.27
C GLN A 58 -14.14 4.44 1.02
N ASN A 59 -13.67 3.42 0.29
CA ASN A 59 -12.98 2.27 0.85
C ASN A 59 -11.46 2.40 0.78
N ASP A 60 -10.94 3.49 0.20
CA ASP A 60 -9.50 3.72 0.13
C ASP A 60 -8.98 4.14 1.50
N VAL A 61 -7.81 3.62 1.86
CA VAL A 61 -7.11 3.98 3.08
C VAL A 61 -5.86 4.74 2.69
N PRO A 62 -5.76 6.05 3.03
CA PRO A 62 -4.57 6.83 2.72
C PRO A 62 -3.31 6.21 3.32
N LEU A 63 -2.26 6.12 2.52
CA LEU A 63 -0.97 5.58 2.92
C LEU A 63 0.13 6.59 2.61
N GLU A 64 0.98 6.86 3.61
CA GLU A 64 2.11 7.77 3.48
C GLU A 64 3.42 7.04 3.75
N ILE A 65 4.44 7.34 2.93
CA ILE A 65 5.82 6.92 3.20
C ILE A 65 6.58 8.11 3.79
N ARG A 66 7.11 7.92 5.00
CA ARG A 66 7.85 8.95 5.73
C ARG A 66 9.27 8.51 5.98
N LEU A 67 10.21 9.42 5.72
CA LEU A 67 11.62 9.23 6.02
C LEU A 67 11.95 9.79 7.40
N TYR A 68 12.69 9.03 8.18
CA TYR A 68 13.19 9.45 9.50
C TYR A 68 14.69 9.28 9.57
N ARG A 69 15.35 10.17 10.30
CA ARG A 69 16.76 10.05 10.66
C ARG A 69 16.96 10.51 12.11
N CYS A 70 17.97 9.97 12.77
CA CYS A 70 18.38 10.46 14.08
C CYS A 70 18.98 11.87 13.94
N SER A 71 18.42 12.85 14.63
CA SER A 71 18.91 14.24 14.62
C SER A 71 20.24 14.43 15.35
N LEU A 72 20.63 13.50 16.23
CA LEU A 72 21.88 13.57 16.99
C LEU A 72 23.08 13.02 16.20
N VAL A 73 22.85 12.29 15.12
CA VAL A 73 23.90 11.57 14.37
C VAL A 73 24.17 12.27 13.03
N HIS A 74 25.36 12.87 12.90
CA HIS A 74 25.77 13.65 11.72
C HIS A 74 26.85 12.94 10.89
N LYS A 75 26.65 11.65 10.61
CA LYS A 75 27.58 10.91 9.75
C LYS A 75 27.52 11.49 8.33
N PRO A 76 28.65 11.86 7.69
CA PRO A 76 28.66 12.48 6.37
C PRO A 76 27.88 11.70 5.30
N GLY A 77 27.94 10.36 5.34
CA GLY A 77 27.17 9.50 4.43
C GLY A 77 25.65 9.60 4.62
N VAL A 78 25.18 9.70 5.88
CA VAL A 78 23.76 9.88 6.20
C VAL A 78 23.29 11.26 5.73
N GLU A 79 24.08 12.32 5.96
CA GLU A 79 23.76 13.66 5.48
C GLU A 79 23.70 13.74 3.95
N LYS A 80 24.65 13.10 3.26
CA LYS A 80 24.66 13.03 1.81
C LYS A 80 23.40 12.35 1.28
N LEU A 81 23.04 11.17 1.82
CA LEU A 81 21.82 10.46 1.46
C LEU A 81 20.58 11.30 1.77
N TRP A 82 20.51 11.89 2.97
CA TRP A 82 19.37 12.68 3.41
C TRP A 82 19.12 13.87 2.49
N ARG A 83 20.17 14.61 2.11
CA ARG A 83 20.09 15.72 1.14
C ARG A 83 19.62 15.26 -0.25
N GLN A 84 19.96 14.04 -0.66
CA GLN A 84 19.46 13.47 -1.93
C GLN A 84 17.99 13.11 -1.79
N MET A 85 17.58 12.45 -0.71
CA MET A 85 16.19 12.09 -0.47
C MET A 85 15.27 13.31 -0.35
N MET A 86 15.75 14.41 0.25
CA MET A 86 15.00 15.67 0.33
C MET A 86 14.71 16.34 -1.02
N LYS A 87 15.40 15.94 -2.10
CA LYS A 87 15.15 16.43 -3.47
C LYS A 87 14.08 15.61 -4.20
N LEU A 88 13.70 14.45 -3.65
CA LEU A 88 12.67 13.63 -4.28
C LEU A 88 11.31 14.32 -4.20
N PRO A 89 10.46 14.19 -5.23
CA PRO A 89 9.08 14.66 -5.16
C PRO A 89 8.36 14.00 -3.99
N ARG A 90 7.49 14.76 -3.31
CA ARG A 90 6.71 14.24 -2.17
C ARG A 90 5.69 13.19 -2.60
N ASP A 91 5.31 13.23 -3.87
CA ASP A 91 4.40 12.37 -4.60
C ASP A 91 5.16 11.45 -5.56
N PHE A 92 6.45 11.15 -5.32
CA PHE A 92 7.26 10.35 -6.26
C PHE A 92 6.66 8.98 -6.56
N LEU A 93 5.81 8.46 -5.67
CA LEU A 93 5.11 7.23 -5.94
C LEU A 93 3.98 7.40 -6.95
N GLN A 94 3.42 8.55 -7.30
CA GLN A 94 2.24 8.64 -8.20
C GLN A 94 1.15 7.61 -7.82
N ALA A 95 0.70 7.66 -6.56
CA ALA A 95 -0.48 6.94 -6.11
C ALA A 95 -1.76 7.68 -6.53
#